data_AF-A0A6G0K042-F1
#
_entry.id   AF-A0A6G0K042-F1
#
_cell.length_a   1.000
_cell.length_b   1.000
_cell.length_c   1.000
_cell.angle_alpha   90.00
_cell.angle_beta   90.00
_cell.angle_gamma   90.00
#
_symmetry.space_group_name_H-M   'P 1'
#
loop_
_entity.id
_entity.type
_entity.pdbx_description
1 polymer ?
#
loop_
_entity_poly.entity_id
_entity_poly.type
_entity_poly.pdbx_seq_one_letter_code
_entity_poly.pdbx_strand_id
1 'polypeptide(L)'
;MNSDKLVPDRTAAKWNKDNDGPLILFQMTISKSHPVNASELVYVLSKLEFLERLEHVKLVFVVPKKLVGKFKGQTIDLVTAVGTDSVREIRGIGRATSALLSEFGIRTIADLETEVNLRENVKKQKTMTNTKAPTLKDADPERWDQIVRLWEQLELTVKYGGKVAVIAQYVGSWTA
;
A
#
# COMPACT_ATOMS: atom_id res chain seq x y z
N MET A 1 -22.16 -39.47 11.71
CA MET A 1 -22.16 -38.00 11.67
C MET A 1 -20.84 -37.53 12.24
N ASN A 2 -19.86 -37.24 11.38
CA ASN A 2 -18.57 -36.72 11.81
C ASN A 2 -18.59 -35.22 11.61
N SER A 3 -18.25 -34.51 12.67
CA SER A 3 -18.25 -33.06 12.79
C SER A 3 -17.51 -32.40 11.65
N ASP A 4 -18.14 -31.37 11.07
CA ASP A 4 -17.46 -30.32 10.33
C ASP A 4 -16.40 -29.70 11.24
N LYS A 5 -15.18 -30.24 11.19
CA LYS A 5 -14.03 -29.60 11.82
C LYS A 5 -13.83 -28.28 11.09
N LEU A 6 -14.27 -27.19 11.72
CA LEU A 6 -13.94 -25.83 11.34
C LEU A 6 -12.45 -25.77 10.99
N VAL A 7 -12.16 -25.51 9.71
CA VAL A 7 -10.81 -25.24 9.25
C VAL A 7 -10.30 -24.07 10.09
N PRO A 8 -9.19 -24.23 10.84
CA PRO A 8 -8.64 -23.13 11.60
C PRO A 8 -8.42 -21.95 10.66
N ASP A 9 -8.89 -20.77 11.04
CA ASP A 9 -8.57 -19.54 10.32
C ASP A 9 -7.03 -19.43 10.24
N ARG A 10 -6.51 -19.51 9.01
CA ARG A 10 -5.10 -19.49 8.64
C ARG A 10 -4.71 -18.19 7.95
N THR A 11 -5.47 -17.11 8.16
CA THR A 11 -5.10 -15.81 7.63
C THR A 11 -3.78 -15.34 8.23
N ALA A 12 -2.97 -14.63 7.42
CA ALA A 12 -1.70 -14.08 7.88
C ALA A 12 -1.88 -13.07 9.03
N ALA A 13 -3.00 -12.33 9.03
CA ALA A 13 -3.37 -11.42 10.12
C ALA A 13 -3.59 -12.15 11.45
N LYS A 14 -4.25 -13.33 11.42
CA LYS A 14 -4.39 -14.16 12.61
C LYS A 14 -3.07 -14.78 13.05
N TRP A 15 -2.28 -15.29 12.11
CA TRP A 15 -0.94 -15.79 12.42
C TRP A 15 -0.05 -14.71 13.07
N ASN A 16 -0.10 -13.48 12.57
CA ASN A 16 0.61 -12.33 13.13
C ASN A 16 0.19 -12.04 14.59
N LYS A 17 -1.11 -12.06 14.89
CA LYS A 17 -1.61 -11.82 16.26
C LYS A 17 -1.21 -12.93 17.22
N ASP A 18 -1.20 -14.17 16.72
CA ASP A 18 -0.99 -15.35 17.56
C ASP A 18 0.50 -15.75 17.67
N ASN A 19 1.40 -15.12 16.91
CA ASN A 19 2.81 -15.51 16.86
C ASN A 19 3.76 -14.29 16.82
N ASP A 20 4.88 -14.42 17.54
CA ASP A 20 6.02 -13.50 17.48
C ASP A 20 7.09 -13.90 16.45
N GLY A 21 6.73 -14.80 15.53
CA GLY A 21 7.63 -15.30 14.49
C GLY A 21 7.89 -14.25 13.39
N PRO A 22 9.02 -14.37 12.66
CA PRO A 22 9.31 -13.48 11.55
C PRO A 22 8.39 -13.76 10.36
N LEU A 23 7.87 -12.70 9.72
CA LEU A 23 7.24 -12.80 8.40
C LEU A 23 8.35 -12.85 7.33
N ILE A 24 8.43 -13.96 6.62
CA ILE A 24 9.43 -14.14 5.55
C ILE A 24 8.75 -13.97 4.19
N LEU A 25 9.11 -12.92 3.47
CA LEU A 25 8.65 -12.67 2.11
C LEU A 25 9.69 -13.21 1.12
N PHE A 26 9.31 -14.20 0.34
CA PHE A 26 10.17 -14.82 -0.65
C PHE A 26 10.00 -14.17 -2.02
N GLN A 27 11.10 -13.77 -2.64
CA GLN A 27 11.14 -13.35 -4.03
C GLN A 27 12.16 -14.19 -4.79
N MET A 28 11.70 -15.01 -5.74
CA MET A 28 12.60 -15.69 -6.66
C MET A 28 13.11 -14.71 -7.71
N THR A 29 14.44 -14.64 -7.89
CA THR A 29 15.06 -13.80 -8.92
C THR A 29 15.96 -14.66 -9.81
N ILE A 30 15.65 -14.73 -11.10
CA ILE A 30 16.25 -15.72 -12.02
C ILE A 30 17.57 -15.21 -12.63
N SER A 31 17.75 -13.89 -12.76
CA SER A 31 18.98 -13.34 -13.38
C SER A 31 19.27 -11.86 -13.13
N LYS A 32 18.27 -11.04 -12.78
CA LYS A 32 18.44 -9.58 -12.62
C LYS A 32 17.88 -9.10 -11.28
N SER A 33 18.61 -8.17 -10.69
CA SER A 33 18.15 -7.35 -9.59
C SER A 33 17.25 -6.24 -10.13
N HIS A 34 16.03 -6.16 -9.61
CA HIS A 34 15.06 -5.11 -9.93
C HIS A 34 14.73 -4.38 -8.63
N PRO A 35 14.67 -3.03 -8.66
CA PRO A 35 14.20 -2.29 -7.51
C PRO A 35 12.86 -2.81 -7.01
N VAL A 36 12.72 -2.90 -5.69
CA VAL A 36 11.48 -3.28 -5.06
C VAL A 36 10.67 -2.00 -4.83
N ASN A 37 9.41 -2.02 -5.24
CA ASN A 37 8.54 -0.85 -5.08
C ASN A 37 8.06 -0.74 -3.62
N ALA A 38 8.38 0.37 -2.94
CA ALA A 38 7.99 0.56 -1.55
C ALA A 38 6.46 0.57 -1.36
N SER A 39 5.70 1.16 -2.29
CA SER A 39 4.22 1.21 -2.20
C SER A 39 3.59 -0.16 -2.25
N GLU A 40 4.12 -1.06 -3.08
CA GLU A 40 3.62 -2.44 -3.15
C GLU A 40 3.94 -3.20 -1.88
N LEU A 41 5.15 -3.02 -1.34
CA LEU A 41 5.52 -3.68 -0.11
C LEU A 41 4.69 -3.17 1.08
N VAL A 42 4.49 -1.85 1.19
CA VAL A 42 3.63 -1.23 2.19
C VAL A 42 2.18 -1.71 2.04
N TYR A 43 1.67 -1.81 0.81
CA TYR A 43 0.33 -2.35 0.56
C TYR A 43 0.17 -3.80 1.01
N VAL A 44 1.13 -4.67 0.67
CA VAL A 44 1.09 -6.07 1.11
C VAL A 44 1.17 -6.14 2.63
N LEU A 45 2.11 -5.43 3.25
CA LEU A 45 2.28 -5.45 4.70
C LEU A 45 1.10 -4.85 5.46
N SER A 46 0.37 -3.88 4.88
CA SER A 46 -0.86 -3.36 5.49
C SER A 46 -1.97 -4.41 5.51
N LYS A 47 -2.13 -5.17 4.42
CA LYS A 47 -3.10 -6.28 4.34
C LYS A 47 -2.77 -7.45 5.26
N LEU A 48 -1.49 -7.65 5.55
CA LEU A 48 -1.04 -8.66 6.50
C LEU A 48 -0.99 -8.14 7.95
N GLU A 49 -1.32 -6.87 8.20
CA GLU A 49 -1.26 -6.19 9.50
C GLU A 49 0.16 -6.12 10.12
N PHE A 50 1.21 -6.08 9.28
CA PHE A 50 2.62 -6.09 9.70
C PHE A 50 3.32 -4.72 9.69
N LEU A 51 2.63 -3.63 9.32
CA LEU A 51 3.25 -2.30 9.24
C LEU A 51 3.83 -1.77 10.56
N GLU A 52 3.30 -2.22 11.70
CA GLU A 52 3.82 -1.84 13.03
C GLU A 52 4.87 -2.82 13.57
N ARG A 53 5.20 -3.88 12.85
CA ARG A 53 6.13 -4.94 13.25
C ARG A 53 7.20 -5.21 12.20
N LEU A 54 7.68 -4.16 11.53
CA LEU A 54 8.59 -4.28 10.38
C LEU A 54 9.91 -4.96 10.75
N GLU A 55 10.34 -4.90 12.00
CA GLU A 55 11.51 -5.60 12.53
C GLU A 55 11.41 -7.14 12.39
N HIS A 56 10.17 -7.67 12.37
CA HIS A 56 9.87 -9.08 12.16
C HIS A 56 9.79 -9.46 10.67
N VAL A 57 9.79 -8.49 9.75
CA VAL A 57 9.70 -8.74 8.31
C VAL A 57 11.09 -8.95 7.73
N LYS A 58 11.32 -10.06 7.01
CA LYS A 58 12.57 -10.33 6.28
C LYS A 58 12.28 -10.54 4.81
N LEU A 59 13.07 -9.91 3.93
CA LEU A 59 13.02 -10.16 2.48
C LEU A 59 14.06 -11.21 2.11
N VAL A 60 13.63 -12.31 1.49
CA VAL A 60 14.53 -13.39 1.07
C VAL A 60 14.52 -13.50 -0.44
N PHE A 61 15.67 -13.24 -1.05
CA PHE A 61 15.89 -13.35 -2.49
C PHE A 61 16.52 -14.69 -2.81
N VAL A 62 15.83 -15.51 -3.61
CA VAL A 62 16.34 -16.83 -4.00
C VAL A 62 16.93 -16.72 -5.41
N VAL A 63 18.23 -16.98 -5.54
CA VAL A 63 18.98 -16.88 -6.80
C VAL A 63 19.63 -18.21 -7.19
N PRO A 64 19.94 -18.47 -8.47
CA PRO A 64 20.77 -19.60 -8.86
C PRO A 64 22.12 -19.58 -8.11
N LYS A 65 22.62 -20.76 -7.68
CA LYS A 65 23.88 -20.89 -6.90
C LYS A 65 25.08 -20.13 -7.49
N LYS A 66 25.19 -20.10 -8.82
CA LYS A 66 26.24 -19.35 -9.55
C LYS A 66 26.17 -17.82 -9.40
N LEU A 67 25.08 -17.27 -8.89
CA LEU A 67 24.82 -15.83 -8.75
C LEU A 67 24.87 -15.32 -7.31
N VAL A 68 24.99 -16.20 -6.30
CA VAL A 68 24.97 -15.82 -4.86
C VAL A 68 26.05 -14.79 -4.55
N GLY A 69 27.30 -15.04 -4.93
CA GLY A 69 28.42 -14.12 -4.70
C GLY A 69 28.37 -12.82 -5.52
N LYS A 70 27.41 -12.71 -6.45
CA LYS A 70 27.17 -11.51 -7.27
C LYS A 70 25.92 -10.74 -6.83
N PHE A 71 25.14 -11.29 -5.90
CA PHE A 71 23.93 -10.66 -5.42
C PHE A 71 24.28 -9.38 -4.66
N LYS A 72 23.61 -8.29 -5.04
CA LYS A 72 23.58 -7.04 -4.29
C LYS A 72 22.14 -6.86 -3.80
N GLY A 73 21.98 -6.35 -2.58
CA GLY A 73 20.66 -6.00 -2.05
C GLY A 73 19.90 -5.12 -3.04
N GLN A 74 18.60 -5.34 -3.15
CA GLN A 74 17.74 -4.54 -4.01
C GLN A 74 17.57 -3.15 -3.42
N THR A 75 17.64 -2.14 -4.28
CA THR A 75 17.15 -0.81 -3.94
C THR A 75 15.64 -0.88 -3.72
N ILE A 76 15.15 -0.23 -2.67
CA ILE A 76 13.71 -0.06 -2.44
C ILE A 76 13.36 1.37 -2.84
N ASP A 77 12.56 1.50 -3.90
CA ASP A 77 12.20 2.80 -4.46
C ASP A 77 11.08 3.43 -3.64
N LEU A 78 11.42 4.55 -2.99
CA LEU A 78 10.50 5.34 -2.18
C LEU A 78 9.59 6.19 -3.06
N VAL A 79 8.36 6.39 -2.59
CA VAL A 79 7.47 7.42 -3.14
C VAL A 79 7.74 8.73 -2.40
N THR A 80 7.93 9.81 -3.16
CA THR A 80 8.22 11.15 -2.64
C THR A 80 7.07 12.14 -2.86
N ALA A 81 5.94 11.69 -3.40
CA ALA A 81 4.81 12.56 -3.72
C ALA A 81 4.20 13.17 -2.44
N VAL A 82 4.02 14.49 -2.44
CA VAL A 82 3.57 15.28 -1.28
C VAL A 82 2.57 16.36 -1.67
N GLY A 83 1.80 16.86 -0.71
CA GLY A 83 0.68 17.81 -0.82
C GLY A 83 0.52 18.66 -2.09
N THR A 84 1.55 19.41 -2.51
CA THR A 84 1.49 20.29 -3.68
C THR A 84 1.55 19.58 -5.04
N ASP A 85 2.01 18.33 -5.04
CA ASP A 85 2.12 17.53 -6.25
C ASP A 85 0.74 17.22 -6.82
N SER A 86 0.73 16.97 -8.13
CA SER A 86 -0.50 16.58 -8.82
C SER A 86 -1.05 15.27 -8.25
N VAL A 87 -2.37 15.14 -8.20
CA VAL A 87 -3.04 13.84 -7.92
C VAL A 87 -2.59 12.72 -8.87
N ARG A 88 -2.00 13.06 -10.03
CA ARG A 88 -1.41 12.08 -10.98
C ARG A 88 -0.17 11.36 -10.43
N GLU A 89 0.47 11.93 -9.41
CA GLU A 89 1.58 11.27 -8.72
C GLU A 89 1.08 10.13 -7.82
N ILE A 90 -0.22 10.08 -7.50
CA ILE A 90 -0.84 8.93 -6.85
C ILE A 90 -0.92 7.78 -7.85
N ARG A 91 -0.14 6.73 -7.62
CA ARG A 91 -0.16 5.53 -8.46
C ARG A 91 -1.59 4.97 -8.56
N GLY A 92 -2.04 4.73 -9.79
CA GLY A 92 -3.41 4.30 -10.09
C GLY A 92 -4.34 5.44 -10.53
N ILE A 93 -3.96 6.70 -10.33
CA ILE A 93 -4.67 7.86 -10.87
C ILE A 93 -4.08 8.21 -12.25
N GLY A 94 -4.75 7.74 -13.29
CA GLY A 94 -4.43 8.09 -14.68
C GLY A 94 -4.99 9.45 -15.11
N ARG A 95 -4.72 9.84 -16.38
CA ARG A 95 -5.21 11.10 -16.96
C ARG A 95 -6.72 11.29 -16.81
N ALA A 96 -7.51 10.25 -17.10
CA ALA A 96 -8.97 10.34 -17.04
C ALA A 96 -9.47 10.63 -15.61
N THR A 97 -8.95 9.92 -14.61
CA THR A 97 -9.30 10.15 -13.19
C THR A 97 -8.87 11.53 -12.73
N SER A 98 -7.67 11.97 -13.12
CA SER A 98 -7.18 13.31 -12.78
C SER A 98 -7.98 14.43 -13.45
N ALA A 99 -8.41 14.24 -14.70
CA ALA A 99 -9.29 15.18 -15.39
C ALA A 99 -10.64 15.30 -14.68
N LEU A 100 -11.25 14.16 -14.35
CA LEU A 100 -12.49 14.10 -13.56
C LEU A 100 -12.34 14.83 -12.21
N LEU A 101 -11.28 14.54 -11.45
CA LEU A 101 -10.99 15.23 -10.19
C LEU A 101 -10.86 16.75 -10.39
N SER A 102 -10.25 17.18 -11.49
CA SER A 102 -10.08 18.60 -11.81
C SER A 102 -11.40 19.31 -12.10
N GLU A 103 -12.42 18.62 -12.63
CA GLU A 103 -13.78 19.16 -12.83
C GLU A 103 -14.44 19.51 -11.47
N PHE A 104 -14.07 18.80 -10.41
CA PHE A 104 -14.50 19.06 -9.04
C PHE A 104 -13.51 19.94 -8.25
N GLY A 105 -12.53 20.56 -8.92
CA GLY A 105 -11.55 21.46 -8.30
C GLY A 105 -10.41 20.76 -7.56
N ILE A 106 -10.30 19.43 -7.65
CA ILE A 106 -9.26 18.64 -6.96
C ILE A 106 -8.09 18.41 -7.94
N ARG A 107 -6.97 19.10 -7.73
CA ARG A 107 -5.81 19.03 -8.66
C ARG A 107 -4.55 18.50 -7.99
N THR A 108 -4.41 18.78 -6.70
CA THR A 108 -3.25 18.41 -5.89
C THR A 108 -3.60 17.36 -4.84
N ILE A 109 -2.58 16.71 -4.28
CA ILE A 109 -2.75 15.75 -3.18
C ILE A 109 -3.37 16.43 -1.94
N ALA A 110 -3.01 17.68 -1.67
CA ALA A 110 -3.56 18.48 -0.57
C ALA A 110 -5.05 18.83 -0.79
N ASP A 111 -5.46 19.11 -2.03
CA ASP A 111 -6.88 19.31 -2.36
C ASP A 111 -7.68 18.03 -2.06
N LEU A 112 -7.12 16.88 -2.43
CA LEU A 112 -7.75 15.58 -2.22
C LEU A 112 -7.88 15.26 -0.73
N GLU A 113 -6.81 15.46 0.05
CA GLU A 113 -6.82 15.31 1.51
C GLU A 113 -7.90 16.20 2.16
N THR A 114 -7.99 17.46 1.72
CA THR A 114 -8.98 18.41 2.24
C THR A 114 -10.40 17.92 1.99
N GLU A 115 -10.72 17.47 0.77
CA GLU A 115 -12.05 16.95 0.43
C GLU A 115 -12.38 15.66 1.21
N VAL A 116 -11.42 14.76 1.40
CA VAL A 116 -11.60 13.54 2.21
C VAL A 116 -11.90 13.91 3.68
N ASN A 117 -11.10 14.80 4.28
CA ASN A 117 -11.23 15.20 5.67
C ASN A 117 -12.52 15.99 5.96
N LEU A 118 -12.92 16.89 5.05
CA LEU A 118 -14.20 17.60 5.13
C LEU A 118 -15.37 16.62 5.27
N ARG A 119 -15.32 15.48 4.57
CA ARG A 119 -16.43 14.51 4.57
C ARG A 119 -16.42 13.55 5.75
N GLU A 120 -15.27 13.16 6.26
CA GLU A 120 -15.18 12.41 7.52
C GLU A 120 -15.75 13.24 8.69
N ASN A 121 -15.54 14.55 8.69
CA ASN A 121 -16.11 15.45 9.69
C ASN A 121 -17.62 15.69 9.49
N VAL A 122 -18.09 15.82 8.24
CA VAL A 122 -19.53 15.94 7.93
C VAL A 122 -20.31 14.66 8.29
N LYS A 123 -19.72 13.47 8.20
CA LYS A 123 -20.37 12.23 8.70
C LYS A 123 -20.61 12.25 10.22
N LYS A 124 -19.75 12.94 10.98
CA LYS A 124 -19.83 13.04 12.45
C LYS A 124 -20.84 14.10 12.92
N GLN A 125 -21.13 15.11 12.10
CA GLN A 125 -22.16 16.11 12.37
C GLN A 125 -23.43 15.80 11.56
N LYS A 126 -24.38 15.09 12.17
CA LYS A 126 -25.72 14.93 11.60
C LYS A 126 -26.37 16.32 11.42
N THR A 127 -26.82 16.60 10.19
CA THR A 127 -27.70 17.71 9.75
C THR A 127 -27.06 19.10 9.59
N MET A 128 -27.01 19.62 8.36
CA MET A 128 -27.90 20.71 7.92
C MET A 128 -27.74 21.03 6.42
N THR A 129 -28.89 21.42 5.86
CA THR A 129 -29.16 21.96 4.53
C THR A 129 -28.26 23.12 4.15
N ASN A 130 -27.60 23.02 3.00
CA ASN A 130 -27.32 24.12 2.08
C ASN A 130 -27.03 23.51 0.71
N THR A 131 -27.42 24.20 -0.36
CA THR A 131 -27.19 23.83 -1.76
C THR A 131 -25.70 23.59 -1.98
N LYS A 132 -25.27 22.35 -1.83
CA LYS A 132 -23.89 21.91 -1.98
C LYS A 132 -23.63 21.77 -3.48
N ALA A 133 -22.51 22.33 -3.96
CA ALA A 133 -22.04 22.03 -5.29
C ALA A 133 -21.93 20.50 -5.44
N PRO A 134 -22.39 19.92 -6.57
CA PRO A 134 -22.28 18.50 -6.79
C PRO A 134 -20.81 18.10 -6.72
N THR A 135 -20.51 17.01 -6.00
CA THR A 135 -19.14 16.52 -5.83
C THR A 135 -18.97 15.15 -6.44
N LEU A 136 -17.73 14.75 -6.68
CA LEU A 136 -17.44 13.45 -7.28
C LEU A 136 -18.04 12.30 -6.46
N LYS A 137 -18.03 12.39 -5.12
CA LYS A 137 -18.65 11.37 -4.27
C LYS A 137 -20.15 11.22 -4.49
N ASP A 138 -20.84 12.33 -4.75
CA ASP A 138 -22.30 12.31 -4.93
C ASP A 138 -22.66 11.87 -6.35
N ALA A 139 -21.81 12.20 -7.33
CA ALA A 139 -21.98 11.84 -8.74
C ALA A 139 -21.56 10.39 -9.06
N ASP A 140 -20.48 9.91 -8.43
CA ASP A 140 -19.91 8.58 -8.62
C ASP A 140 -19.23 8.08 -7.32
N PRO A 141 -20.02 7.50 -6.39
CA PRO A 141 -19.53 7.03 -5.11
C PRO A 141 -18.47 5.93 -5.22
N GLU A 142 -18.61 5.01 -6.19
CA GLU A 142 -17.67 3.90 -6.37
C GLU A 142 -16.31 4.41 -6.83
N ARG A 143 -16.31 5.36 -7.77
CA ARG A 143 -15.07 5.99 -8.23
C ARG A 143 -14.41 6.79 -7.13
N TRP A 144 -15.19 7.51 -6.33
CA TRP A 144 -14.69 8.20 -5.16
C TRP A 144 -14.03 7.26 -4.17
N ASP A 145 -14.69 6.15 -3.80
CA ASP A 145 -14.12 5.17 -2.86
C ASP A 145 -12.83 4.54 -3.41
N GLN A 146 -12.74 4.32 -4.72
CA GLN A 146 -11.49 3.88 -5.36
C GLN A 146 -10.37 4.92 -5.18
N ILE A 147 -10.65 6.21 -5.41
CA ILE A 147 -9.68 7.30 -5.27
C ILE A 147 -9.21 7.43 -3.82
N VAL A 148 -10.13 7.36 -2.86
CA VAL A 148 -9.79 7.41 -1.43
C VAL A 148 -8.84 6.28 -1.06
N ARG A 149 -9.10 5.04 -1.50
CA ARG A 149 -8.18 3.91 -1.24
C ARG A 149 -6.78 4.13 -1.79
N LEU A 150 -6.67 4.74 -2.97
CA LEU A 150 -5.37 5.05 -3.57
C LEU A 150 -4.62 6.14 -2.78
N TRP A 151 -5.35 7.14 -2.29
CA TRP A 151 -4.80 8.18 -1.42
C TRP A 151 -4.36 7.61 -0.06
N GLU A 152 -5.17 6.81 0.61
CA GLU A 152 -4.81 6.12 1.86
C GLU A 152 -3.55 5.26 1.67
N GLN A 153 -3.43 4.58 0.52
CA GLN A 153 -2.24 3.82 0.19
C GLN A 153 -1.00 4.71 0.02
N LEU A 154 -1.15 5.89 -0.59
CA LEU A 154 -0.08 6.87 -0.67
C LEU A 154 0.34 7.33 0.74
N GLU A 155 -0.60 7.68 1.61
CA GLU A 155 -0.31 8.11 2.98
C GLU A 155 0.47 7.04 3.77
N LEU A 156 0.04 5.78 3.69
CA LEU A 156 0.77 4.67 4.28
C LEU A 156 2.17 4.55 3.68
N THR A 157 2.31 4.75 2.36
CA THR A 157 3.63 4.69 1.71
C THR A 157 4.53 5.81 2.19
N VAL A 158 4.03 7.04 2.33
CA VAL A 158 4.82 8.17 2.85
C VAL A 158 5.23 7.89 4.30
N LYS A 159 4.32 7.35 5.12
CA LYS A 159 4.56 7.06 6.55
C LYS A 159 5.55 5.92 6.78
N TYR A 160 5.42 4.81 6.05
CA TYR A 160 6.20 3.59 6.28
C TYR A 160 7.30 3.35 5.24
N GLY A 161 7.32 4.08 4.12
CA GLY A 161 8.25 3.85 3.01
C GLY A 161 9.71 3.82 3.46
N GLY A 162 10.15 4.82 4.22
CA GLY A 162 11.50 4.86 4.76
C GLY A 162 11.83 3.69 5.68
N LYS A 163 10.86 3.22 6.49
CA LYS A 163 11.03 2.06 7.38
C LYS A 163 11.10 0.75 6.59
N VAL A 164 10.29 0.66 5.54
CA VAL A 164 10.28 -0.48 4.62
C VAL A 164 11.58 -0.57 3.83
N ALA A 165 12.19 0.56 3.45
CA ALA A 165 13.44 0.60 2.70
C ALA A 165 14.64 0.01 3.45
N VAL A 166 14.58 -0.07 4.79
CA VAL A 166 15.64 -0.63 5.63
C VAL A 166 15.37 -2.06 6.10
N ILE A 167 14.31 -2.71 5.60
CA ILE A 167 14.03 -4.10 5.92
C ILE A 167 15.22 -4.97 5.52
N ALA A 168 15.63 -5.87 6.42
CA ALA A 168 16.75 -6.77 6.21
C ALA A 168 16.49 -7.70 5.00
N GLN A 169 17.48 -7.76 4.11
CA GLN A 169 17.48 -8.58 2.91
C GLN A 169 18.47 -9.72 3.06
N TYR A 170 18.03 -10.93 2.72
CA TYR A 170 18.85 -12.14 2.73
C TYR A 170 18.85 -12.77 1.35
N VAL A 171 19.93 -13.48 1.02
CA VAL A 171 20.04 -14.24 -0.21
C VAL A 171 20.08 -15.73 0.08
N GLY A 172 19.13 -16.46 -0.50
CA GLY A 172 19.12 -17.91 -0.57
C GLY A 172 19.57 -18.37 -1.95
N SER A 173 19.98 -19.63 -2.06
CA SER A 173 20.41 -20.20 -3.34
C SER A 173 19.69 -21.49 -3.65
N TRP A 174 19.42 -21.74 -4.93
CA TRP A 174 18.91 -23.02 -5.41
C TRP A 174 19.85 -23.63 -6.44
N THR A 175 19.81 -24.96 -6.50
CA THR A 175 20.49 -25.76 -7.53
C THR A 175 19.41 -26.24 -8.49
N ALA A 176 19.58 -25.91 -9.77
CA ALA A 176 18.72 -26.41 -10.84
C ALA A 176 19.06 -27.86 -11.18
#